data_AF-A0A7G8HJQ6-F1
#
_entry.id   AF-A0A7G8HJQ6-F1
#
_cell.length_a   1.000
_cell.length_b   1.000
_cell.length_c   1.000
_cell.angle_alpha   90.00
_cell.angle_beta   90.00
_cell.angle_gamma   90.00
#
_symmetry.space_group_name_H-M   'P 1'
#
loop_
_entity.id
_entity.type
_entity.pdbx_description
1 polymer ?
#
loop_
_entity_poly.entity_id
_entity_poly.type
_entity_poly.pdbx_seq_one_letter_code
_entity_poly.pdbx_strand_id
1 'polypeptide(L)' 'MTVIVRHDSLVGETQDKDWWMGLVLHCNGGARDPAIFTLFQIADVDTGVVRWVNADLVTHVLPKGLNGSRGSAA' A
#
# COMPACT_ATOMS: atom_id res chain seq x y z
N MET A 1 -8.74 -0.34 1.46
CA MET A 1 -8.13 -1.70 1.41
C MET A 1 -6.72 -1.58 1.99
N THR A 2 -6.33 -2.41 2.95
CA THR A 2 -5.00 -2.31 3.59
C THR A 2 -3.99 -3.13 2.81
N VAL A 3 -2.82 -2.57 2.55
CA VAL A 3 -1.79 -3.16 1.69
C VAL A 3 -0.39 -3.00 2.27
N ILE A 4 0.53 -3.86 1.85
CA ILE A 4 1.97 -3.70 2.08
C ILE A 4 2.61 -3.19 0.79
N VAL A 5 3.31 -2.06 0.90
CA VAL A 5 3.97 -1.39 -0.22
C VAL A 5 5.47 -1.50 -0.04
N ARG A 6 6.17 -1.99 -1.06
CA ARG A 6 7.64 -1.93 -1.11
C ARG A 6 8.05 -0.46 -1.18
N HIS A 7 9.05 -0.09 -0.40
CA HIS A 7 9.58 1.26 -0.47
C HIS A 7 10.37 1.43 -1.77
N ASP A 8 9.94 2.38 -2.59
CA ASP A 8 10.64 2.84 -3.78
C ASP A 8 11.31 4.15 -3.43
N SER A 9 12.58 4.06 -3.01
CA SER A 9 13.32 5.23 -2.56
C SER A 9 13.60 6.13 -3.75
N LEU A 10 13.17 7.38 -3.64
CA LEU A 10 13.53 8.39 -4.61
C LEU A 10 15.01 8.76 -4.45
N VAL A 11 15.62 9.21 -5.54
CA VAL A 11 17.02 9.66 -5.53
C VAL A 11 17.18 10.78 -4.49
N GLY A 12 18.01 10.53 -3.47
CA GLY A 12 18.28 11.47 -2.39
C GLY A 12 17.50 11.23 -1.10
N GLU A 13 16.59 10.25 -1.04
CA GLU A 13 15.96 9.81 0.21
C GLU A 13 16.87 8.81 0.94
N THR A 14 16.94 8.92 2.26
CA THR A 14 17.51 7.86 3.09
C THR A 14 16.56 6.67 3.10
N GLN A 15 17.03 5.52 2.64
CA GLN A 15 16.25 4.28 2.65
C GLN A 15 16.20 3.72 4.07
N ASP A 16 15.35 4.32 4.91
CA ASP A 16 15.25 3.97 6.32
C ASP A 16 14.29 2.78 6.56
N LYS A 17 13.49 2.42 5.54
CA LYS A 17 12.54 1.29 5.57
C LYS A 17 12.47 0.61 4.20
N ASP A 18 12.41 -0.73 4.19
CA ASP A 18 12.24 -1.53 2.95
C ASP A 18 10.78 -1.60 2.48
N TRP A 19 9.83 -1.34 3.37
CA TRP A 19 8.39 -1.41 3.12
C TRP A 19 7.61 -0.54 4.10
N TRP A 20 6.35 -0.26 3.76
CA TRP A 20 5.40 0.44 4.62
C TRP A 20 3.98 -0.08 4.41
N MET A 21 3.12 0.11 5.42
CA MET A 21 1.71 -0.26 5.34
C MET A 21 0.87 0.92 4.87
N GLY A 22 0.00 0.67 3.90
CA GLY A 22 -0.83 1.70 3.30
C GLY A 22 -2.31 1.37 3.28
N LEU A 23 -3.14 2.41 3.30
CA LEU A 23 -4.56 2.33 3.01
C LEU A 23 -4.83 2.85 1.60
N VAL A 24 -5.28 1.97 0.69
CA VAL A 24 -5.70 2.37 -0.65
C VAL A 24 -6.96 3.21 -0.56
N LEU A 25 -6.87 4.43 -1.11
CA LEU A 25 -7.95 5.42 -1.20
C LEU A 25 -8.61 5.41 -2.59
N HIS A 26 -7.80 5.31 -3.65
CA HIS A 26 -8.27 5.33 -5.04
C HIS A 26 -7.44 4.42 -5.94
N CYS A 27 -8.09 3.76 -6.89
CA CYS A 27 -7.45 2.93 -7.92
C CYS A 27 -7.59 3.61 -9.29
N ASN A 28 -6.47 3.83 -9.97
CA ASN A 28 -6.45 4.46 -11.27
C ASN A 28 -6.04 3.48 -12.37
N GLY A 29 -6.87 3.41 -13.40
CA GLY A 29 -6.60 2.66 -14.62
C GLY A 29 -5.44 3.25 -15.43
N GLY A 30 -4.78 2.42 -16.23
CA GLY A 30 -3.71 2.84 -17.11
C GLY A 30 -4.23 3.72 -18.25
N ALA A 31 -3.38 4.63 -18.75
CA ALA A 31 -3.75 5.52 -19.85
C ALA A 31 -4.10 4.78 -21.14
N ARG A 32 -3.52 3.59 -21.36
CA ARG A 32 -3.78 2.73 -22.54
C ARG A 32 -4.98 1.81 -22.37
N ASP A 33 -5.22 1.37 -21.13
CA ASP A 33 -6.34 0.52 -20.77
C ASP A 33 -6.83 0.89 -19.37
N PRO A 34 -7.94 1.64 -19.27
CA PRO A 34 -8.52 2.05 -18.00
C PRO A 34 -9.02 0.89 -17.13
N ALA A 35 -9.19 -0.32 -17.69
CA ALA A 35 -9.61 -1.50 -16.92
C ALA A 35 -8.45 -2.12 -16.12
N ILE A 36 -7.20 -1.80 -16.48
CA ILE A 36 -6.00 -2.31 -15.79
C ILE A 36 -5.50 -1.25 -14.83
N PHE A 37 -5.59 -1.49 -13.53
CA PHE A 37 -5.07 -0.57 -12.52
C PHE A 37 -3.54 -0.55 -12.52
N THR A 38 -2.94 0.59 -12.83
CA THR A 38 -1.47 0.77 -12.84
C THR A 38 -0.97 1.71 -11.74
N LEU A 39 -1.88 2.46 -11.11
CA LEU A 39 -1.56 3.42 -10.06
C LEU A 39 -2.61 3.39 -8.94
N PHE A 40 -2.13 3.47 -7.70
CA PHE A 40 -2.96 3.57 -6.52
C PHE A 40 -2.64 4.85 -5.77
N GLN A 41 -3.67 5.53 -5.29
CA GLN A 41 -3.50 6.56 -4.28
C GLN A 41 -3.58 5.89 -2.92
N ILE A 42 -2.50 5.97 -2.16
CA ILE A 42 -2.33 5.25 -0.89
C ILE A 42 -1.94 6.24 0.19
N ALA A 43 -2.63 6.20 1.34
CA ALA A 43 -2.23 6.87 2.56
C ALA A 43 -1.32 5.96 3.39
N ASP A 44 -0.14 6.45 3.76
CA ASP A 44 0.73 5.79 4.72
C ASP A 44 0.07 5.73 6.11
N VAL A 45 0.04 4.56 6.74
CA VAL A 45 -0.66 4.34 8.02
C VAL A 45 0.05 5.03 9.20
N ASP A 46 1.37 5.16 9.16
CA ASP A 46 2.15 5.75 10.24
C ASP A 46 2.07 7.28 10.20
N THR A 47 2.13 7.86 8.99
CA THR A 47 2.32 9.30 8.79
C THR A 47 1.10 10.03 8.23
N GLY A 48 0.16 9.29 7.63
CA GLY A 48 -0.99 9.86 6.93
C GLY A 48 -0.67 10.50 5.57
N VAL A 49 0.60 10.51 5.15
CA VAL A 49 0.99 11.10 3.85
C VAL A 49 0.36 10.30 2.71
N VAL A 50 -0.30 11.00 1.79
CA VAL A 50 -0.92 10.41 0.61
C VAL A 50 0.01 10.51 -0.58
N ARG A 51 0.27 9.38 -1.24
CA ARG A 51 1.16 9.29 -2.41
C ARG A 51 0.50 8.47 -3.51
N TRP A 52 0.87 8.78 -4.75
CA TRP A 52 0.61 7.91 -5.90
C TRP A 52 1.70 6.84 -5.95
N VAL A 53 1.28 5.57 -6.03
CA VAL A 53 2.14 4.40 -5.96
C VAL A 53 1.88 3.54 -7.19
N ASN A 54 2.95 3.12 -7.87
CA ASN A 54 2.85 2.15 -8.95
C ASN A 54 2.28 0.82 -8.41
N ALA A 55 1.33 0.23 -9.12
CA ALA A 55 0.69 -1.03 -8.71
C ALA A 55 1.69 -2.16 -8.42
N ASP A 56 2.82 -2.21 -9.12
CA ASP A 56 3.87 -3.23 -8.96
C ASP A 56 4.60 -3.16 -7.60
N LEU A 57 4.52 -2.01 -6.91
CA LEU A 57 5.08 -1.83 -5.57
C LEU A 57 4.15 -2.37 -4.47
N VAL A 58 2.87 -2.62 -4.79
CA VAL A 58 1.94 -3.26 -3.86
C VAL A 58 2.17 -4.76 -3.87
N THR A 59 2.75 -5.28 -2.80
CA THR A 59 3.17 -6.69 -2.73
C THR A 59 2.11 -7.59 -2.11
N HIS A 60 1.32 -7.07 -1.17
CA HIS A 60 0.33 -7.84 -0.44
C HIS A 60 -0.93 -7.02 -0.16
N VAL A 61 -2.09 -7.67 -0.25
CA VAL A 61 -3.38 -7.14 0.23
C VAL A 61 -3.75 -7.86 1.51
N LEU A 62 -3.95 -7.12 2.59
CA LEU A 62 -4.30 -7.70 3.88
C LEU A 62 -5.82 -7.94 3.96
N PRO A 63 -6.26 -9.16 4.34
CA PRO A 63 -7.67 -9.44 4.54
C PRO A 63 -8.24 -8.63 5.71
N LYS A 64 -9.51 -8.21 5.57
CA LYS A 64 -10.26 -7.61 6.67
C LYS A 64 -10.37 -8.61 7.82
N GLY A 65 -9.95 -8.23 9.02
CA GLY A 65 -10.13 -9.06 10.23
C GLY A 65 -8.88 -9.74 10.80
N LEU A 66 -7.67 -9.51 10.23
CA LEU A 66 -6.42 -9.95 10.86
C LEU A 66 -6.19 -9.35 12.27
N ASN A 67 -6.96 -8.33 12.65
CA ASN A 67 -6.96 -7.76 14.00
C ASN A 67 -7.79 -8.58 15.01
N GLY A 68 -8.45 -9.68 14.61
CA GLY A 68 -9.47 -10.37 15.40
C GLY A 68 -9.14 -11.76 15.94
N SER A 69 -7.95 -12.34 15.68
CA SER A 69 -7.66 -13.73 16.06
C SER A 69 -6.60 -13.91 17.17
N ARG A 70 -6.20 -12.85 17.87
CA ARG A 70 -5.40 -12.99 19.10
C ARG A 70 -6.28 -12.95 20.34
N GLY A 71 -6.67 -14.14 20.83
CA GLY A 71 -7.05 -14.33 22.23
C GLY A 71 -8.36 -15.07 22.47
N SER A 72 -8.37 -16.39 22.31
CA SER A 72 -9.07 -17.29 23.25
C SER A 72 -8.42 -18.67 23.14
N ALA A 73 -7.28 -18.82 23.80
CA ALA A 73 -6.83 -20.11 24.28
C ALA A 73 -7.08 -20.06 25.79
N ALA A 74 -8.21 -20.65 26.19
CA ALA A 74 -8.48 -21.03 27.57
C ALA A 74 -7.70 -22.30 27.91
#